data_AF-A0A2G9UKW9-F1
#
_entry.id   AF-A0A2G9UKW9-F1
#
_cell.length_a   1.000
_cell.length_b   1.000
_cell.length_c   1.000
_cell.angle_alpha   90.00
_cell.angle_beta   90.00
_cell.angle_gamma   90.00
#
_symmetry.space_group_name_H-M   'P 1'
#
loop_
_entity.id
_entity.type
_entity.pdbx_description
1 polymer ?
#
loop_
_entity_poly.entity_id
_entity_poly.type
_entity_poly.pdbx_seq_one_letter_code
_entity_poly.pdbx_strand_id
1 'polypeptide(L)'
;MWVRFVMRLAAKWAAGDMGEITMDNVVRSLSTLPYRSDLAEQRAAPFMKAYKAFCKKRIVNDDLIKRLFKAAQVNSFQLSTDFCLPIGLALYVQLSGIGHSCKPNVICKFR
;
A
#
# COMPACT_ATOMS: atom_id res chain seq x y z
N MET A 1 7.95 6.39 -7.67
CA MET A 1 6.66 5.64 -7.72
C MET A 1 5.86 5.78 -6.42
N TRP A 2 6.46 5.49 -5.26
CA TRP A 2 5.80 5.52 -3.95
C TRP A 2 5.11 6.83 -3.56
N VAL A 3 5.71 7.99 -3.83
CA VAL A 3 5.11 9.29 -3.46
C VAL A 3 3.72 9.47 -4.07
N ARG A 4 3.59 9.31 -5.40
CA ARG A 4 2.30 9.42 -6.10
C ARG A 4 1.31 8.35 -5.62
N PHE A 5 1.78 7.14 -5.34
CA PHE A 5 0.94 6.06 -4.85
C PHE A 5 0.37 6.38 -3.47
N VAL A 6 1.20 6.78 -2.51
CA VAL A 6 0.77 7.16 -1.15
C VAL A 6 -0.12 8.41 -1.18
N MET A 7 0.13 9.37 -2.08
CA MET A 7 -0.80 10.50 -2.27
C MET A 7 -2.20 10.05 -2.67
N ARG A 8 -2.33 9.05 -3.55
CA ARG A 8 -3.63 8.48 -3.94
C ARG A 8 -4.29 7.78 -2.76
N LEU A 9 -3.53 7.04 -1.95
CA LEU A 9 -4.05 6.41 -0.73
C LEU A 9 -4.50 7.45 0.30
N ALA A 10 -3.75 8.55 0.47
CA ALA A 10 -4.12 9.65 1.34
C ALA A 10 -5.39 10.36 0.88
N ALA A 11 -5.57 10.54 -0.43
CA ALA A 11 -6.80 11.09 -1.00
C ALA A 11 -8.00 10.16 -0.77
N LYS A 12 -7.82 8.85 -0.95
CA LYS A 12 -8.83 7.82 -0.65
C LYS A 12 -9.21 7.82 0.82
N TRP A 13 -8.23 7.89 1.72
CA TRP A 13 -8.46 8.02 3.16
C TRP A 13 -9.26 9.29 3.50
N ALA A 14 -8.85 10.44 2.95
CA ALA A 14 -9.55 11.72 3.20
C ALA A 14 -11.00 11.71 2.69
N ALA A 15 -11.30 10.92 1.66
CA ALA A 15 -12.64 10.72 1.13
C ALA A 15 -13.47 9.67 1.90
N GLY A 16 -12.90 8.98 2.89
CA GLY A 16 -13.56 7.88 3.60
C GLY A 16 -13.63 6.56 2.81
N ASP A 17 -13.01 6.47 1.63
CA ASP A 17 -13.00 5.28 0.79
C ASP A 17 -11.79 4.40 1.14
N MET A 18 -11.96 3.54 2.15
CA MET A 18 -10.89 2.67 2.68
C MET A 18 -10.86 1.27 2.07
N GLY A 19 -11.75 0.97 1.12
CA GLY A 19 -11.87 -0.35 0.50
C GLY A 19 -12.20 -1.45 1.49
N GLU A 20 -13.15 -1.20 2.41
CA GLU A 20 -13.58 -2.17 3.41
C GLU A 20 -14.10 -3.46 2.75
N ILE A 21 -13.60 -4.59 3.26
CA ILE A 21 -14.02 -5.92 2.84
C ILE A 21 -14.02 -6.85 4.07
N THR A 22 -15.00 -7.74 4.13
CA THR A 22 -15.03 -8.82 5.11
C THR A 22 -14.50 -10.10 4.47
N MET A 23 -13.42 -10.66 5.02
CA MET A 23 -12.86 -11.97 4.63
C MET A 23 -12.62 -12.79 5.88
N ASP A 24 -13.09 -14.05 5.89
CA ASP A 24 -12.94 -14.97 7.02
C ASP A 24 -13.44 -14.37 8.35
N ASN A 25 -14.56 -13.63 8.31
CA ASN A 25 -15.12 -12.86 9.42
C ASN A 25 -14.22 -11.73 9.98
N VAL A 26 -13.16 -11.35 9.26
CA VAL A 26 -12.28 -10.24 9.60
C VAL A 26 -12.51 -9.07 8.64
N VAL A 27 -12.79 -7.89 9.19
CA VAL A 27 -12.89 -6.64 8.41
C VAL A 27 -11.48 -6.13 8.07
N ARG A 28 -11.19 -6.04 6.78
CA ARG A 28 -9.94 -5.53 6.23
C ARG A 28 -10.19 -4.24 5.46
N SER A 29 -9.33 -3.26 5.65
CA SER A 29 -9.37 -1.99 4.94
C SER A 29 -8.01 -1.31 5.03
N LEU A 30 -7.84 -0.19 4.33
CA LEU A 30 -6.63 0.61 4.42
C LEU A 30 -6.25 0.99 5.87
N SER A 31 -7.24 1.07 6.78
CA SER A 31 -7.00 1.38 8.19
C SER A 31 -6.57 0.16 9.00
N THR A 32 -6.92 -1.06 8.63
CA THR A 32 -6.61 -2.28 9.40
C THR A 32 -5.45 -3.10 8.85
N LEU A 33 -4.94 -2.78 7.65
CA LEU A 33 -3.80 -3.48 7.05
C LEU A 33 -2.53 -3.43 7.92
N PRO A 34 -1.77 -4.53 7.97
CA PRO A 34 -0.51 -4.58 8.71
C PRO A 34 0.51 -3.62 8.09
N TYR A 35 1.23 -2.88 8.91
CA TYR A 35 2.21 -1.88 8.44
C TYR A 35 3.55 -1.99 9.16
N ARG A 36 3.75 -3.01 10.00
CA ARG A 36 5.01 -3.22 10.71
C ARG A 36 5.93 -4.09 9.86
N SER A 37 7.09 -3.53 9.50
CA SER A 37 8.17 -4.21 8.80
C SER A 37 9.45 -3.42 9.02
N ASP A 38 10.56 -4.10 9.32
CA ASP A 38 11.86 -3.44 9.52
C ASP A 38 12.28 -2.64 8.30
N LEU A 39 12.04 -3.20 7.11
CA LEU A 39 12.31 -2.54 5.83
C LEU A 39 11.46 -1.26 5.68
N ALA A 40 10.19 -1.32 6.08
CA ALA A 40 9.30 -0.17 6.02
C ALA A 40 9.71 0.93 7.02
N GLU A 41 10.23 0.56 8.19
CA GLU A 41 10.75 1.51 9.17
C GLU A 41 12.01 2.22 8.66
N GLN A 42 12.97 1.45 8.15
CA GLN A 42 14.22 1.97 7.60
C GLN A 42 13.98 2.93 6.42
N ARG A 43 12.96 2.67 5.60
CA ARG A 43 12.62 3.49 4.42
C ARG A 43 11.70 4.67 4.72
N ALA A 44 11.10 4.75 5.91
CA ALA A 44 10.10 5.76 6.23
C ALA A 44 10.68 7.18 6.23
N ALA A 45 11.84 7.41 6.86
CA ALA A 45 12.44 8.74 6.92
C ALA A 45 12.86 9.28 5.53
N PRO A 46 13.58 8.50 4.69
CA PRO A 46 13.86 8.90 3.31
C PRO A 46 12.59 9.18 2.50
N PHE A 47 11.56 8.35 2.65
CA PHE A 47 10.28 8.55 1.99
C PHE A 47 9.62 9.88 2.40
N MET A 48 9.57 10.19 3.69
CA MET A 48 8.94 11.43 4.17
C MET A 48 9.66 12.67 3.63
N LYS A 49 10.99 12.63 3.51
CA LYS A 49 11.76 13.72 2.87
C LYS A 49 11.33 13.92 1.41
N ALA A 50 11.24 12.84 0.63
CA ALA A 50 10.79 12.89 -0.76
C ALA A 50 9.32 13.33 -0.89
N TYR A 51 8.44 12.86 0.01
CA TYR A 51 7.04 13.23 0.04
C TYR A 51 6.86 14.73 0.28
N LYS A 52 7.53 15.32 1.27
CA LYS A 52 7.47 16.76 1.56
C LYS A 52 8.13 17.63 0.49
N ALA A 53 9.14 17.09 -0.19
CA ALA A 53 9.75 17.77 -1.34
C ALA A 53 8.74 17.90 -2.50
N PHE A 54 7.96 16.85 -2.77
CA PHE A 54 7.04 16.79 -3.91
C PHE A 54 5.63 17.32 -3.59
N CYS A 55 5.04 16.88 -2.48
CA CYS A 55 3.67 17.19 -2.09
C CYS A 55 3.66 18.40 -1.13
N LYS A 56 3.37 19.59 -1.67
CA LYS A 56 3.28 20.83 -0.88
C LYS A 56 1.94 21.02 -0.18
N LYS A 57 0.88 20.40 -0.71
CA LYS A 57 -0.46 20.44 -0.11
C LYS A 57 -0.60 19.36 0.95
N ARG A 58 -1.07 19.73 2.14
CA ARG A 58 -1.46 18.76 3.16
C ARG A 58 -2.78 18.10 2.78
N ILE A 59 -2.77 16.79 2.59
CA ILE A 59 -3.97 15.96 2.33
C ILE A 59 -4.47 15.38 3.66
N VAL A 60 -3.55 14.77 4.41
CA VAL A 60 -3.73 14.26 5.78
C VAL A 60 -2.51 14.60 6.62
N ASN A 61 -2.49 14.24 7.91
CA ASN A 61 -1.34 14.47 8.79
C ASN A 61 -0.13 13.57 8.47
N ASP A 62 1.06 13.99 8.91
CA ASP A 62 2.33 13.32 8.59
C ASP A 62 2.40 11.89 9.14
N ASP A 63 1.85 11.65 10.33
CA ASP A 63 1.82 10.32 10.95
C ASP A 63 1.01 9.34 10.11
N LEU A 64 -0.11 9.80 9.56
CA LEU A 64 -0.94 9.02 8.66
C LEU A 64 -0.24 8.80 7.32
N ILE A 65 0.45 9.80 6.76
CA ILE A 65 1.28 9.59 5.55
C ILE A 65 2.35 8.52 5.80
N LYS A 66 3.03 8.58 6.95
CA LYS A 66 4.03 7.58 7.35
C LYS A 66 3.40 6.19 7.48
N ARG A 67 2.23 6.09 8.13
CA ARG A 67 1.47 4.82 8.25
C ARG A 67 1.09 4.27 6.89
N LEU A 68 0.53 5.10 6.00
CA LEU A 68 0.11 4.70 4.66
C LEU A 68 1.27 4.20 3.82
N PHE A 69 2.43 4.87 3.90
CA PHE A 69 3.65 4.39 3.24
C PHE A 69 4.06 3.01 3.74
N LYS A 70 4.06 2.80 5.06
CA LYS A 70 4.43 1.51 5.65
C LYS A 70 3.43 0.41 5.30
N ALA A 71 2.14 0.69 5.37
CA ALA A 71 1.10 -0.24 4.93
C ALA A 71 1.26 -0.60 3.45
N ALA A 72 1.52 0.40 2.60
CA ALA A 72 1.77 0.19 1.19
C ALA A 72 3.03 -0.66 0.94
N GLN A 73 4.12 -0.47 1.68
CA GLN A 73 5.33 -1.31 1.55
C GLN A 73 5.06 -2.79 1.81
N VAL A 74 4.19 -3.10 2.77
CA VAL A 74 3.91 -4.48 3.18
C VAL A 74 2.87 -5.15 2.26
N ASN A 75 1.89 -4.38 1.77
CA ASN A 75 0.66 -4.95 1.21
C ASN A 75 0.46 -4.68 -0.29
N SER A 76 1.31 -3.86 -0.91
CA SER A 76 1.14 -3.51 -2.33
C SER A 76 1.71 -4.58 -3.27
N PHE A 77 1.10 -4.65 -4.44
CA PHE A 77 1.48 -5.54 -5.53
C PHE A 77 2.16 -4.72 -6.61
N GLN A 78 3.30 -5.20 -7.08
CA GLN A 78 3.90 -4.70 -8.31
C GLN A 78 3.07 -5.21 -9.49
N LEU A 79 2.59 -4.27 -10.29
CA LEU A 79 1.95 -4.59 -11.56
C LEU A 79 3.05 -4.76 -12.60
N SER A 80 2.97 -5.86 -13.35
CA SER A 80 3.92 -6.18 -14.42
C SER A 80 3.18 -6.43 -15.73
N THR A 81 3.85 -6.18 -16.86
CA THR A 81 3.40 -6.65 -18.17
C THR A 81 3.47 -8.17 -18.29
N ASP A 82 2.94 -8.72 -19.38
CA ASP A 82 3.08 -10.14 -19.73
C ASP A 82 4.54 -10.60 -19.87
N PHE A 83 5.47 -9.67 -20.08
CA PHE A 83 6.92 -9.91 -20.14
C PHE A 83 7.62 -9.68 -18.79
N CYS A 84 6.86 -9.65 -17.69
CA CYS A 84 7.35 -9.40 -16.33
C CYS A 84 8.03 -8.03 -16.14
N LEU A 85 7.73 -7.03 -16.98
CA LEU A 85 8.28 -5.68 -16.84
C LEU A 85 7.41 -4.85 -15.88
N PRO A 86 7.99 -4.20 -14.85
CA PRO A 86 7.22 -3.42 -13.88
C PRO A 86 6.60 -2.17 -14.50
N ILE A 87 5.29 -1.98 -14.31
CA ILE A 87 4.54 -0.83 -14.83
C ILE A 87 3.90 0.02 -13.73
N GLY A 88 3.75 -0.50 -12.51
CA GLY A 88 3.12 0.25 -11.43
C GLY A 88 3.01 -0.48 -10.11
N LEU A 89 2.31 0.17 -9.17
CA LEU A 89 1.95 -0.36 -7.86
C LEU A 89 0.45 -0.26 -7.68
N ALA A 90 -0.13 -1.28 -7.06
CA ALA A 90 -1.53 -1.32 -6.68
C ALA A 90 -1.70 -1.89 -5.27
N LEU A 91 -2.78 -1.51 -4.60
CA LEU A 91 -3.18 -2.07 -3.32
C LEU A 91 -4.53 -2.78 -3.51
N TYR A 92 -4.54 -4.09 -3.28
CA TYR A 92 -5.74 -4.91 -3.35
C TYR A 92 -6.00 -5.48 -1.96
N VAL A 93 -6.82 -4.77 -1.16
CA VAL A 93 -7.09 -5.10 0.26
C VAL A 93 -7.49 -6.58 0.44
N GLN A 94 -8.28 -7.11 -0.49
CA GLN A 94 -8.68 -8.52 -0.51
C GLN A 94 -7.47 -9.47 -0.60
N LEU A 95 -6.55 -9.21 -1.54
CA LEU A 95 -5.39 -10.06 -1.78
C LEU A 95 -4.31 -9.89 -0.71
N SER A 96 -4.23 -8.72 -0.07
CA SER A 96 -3.23 -8.42 0.97
C SER A 96 -3.35 -9.29 2.22
N GLY A 97 -4.46 -10.01 2.42
CA GLY A 97 -4.60 -10.96 3.52
C GLY A 97 -4.18 -12.39 3.20
N ILE A 98 -3.72 -12.68 1.98
CA ILE A 98 -3.22 -14.01 1.60
C ILE A 98 -1.79 -14.17 2.11
N GLY A 99 -1.53 -15.24 2.87
CA GLY A 99 -0.21 -15.56 3.40
C GLY A 99 0.80 -15.94 2.30
N HIS A 100 2.08 -15.73 2.59
CA HIS A 100 3.17 -16.16 1.71
C HIS A 100 3.47 -17.66 1.89
N SER A 101 3.75 -18.34 0.77
CA SER A 101 4.32 -19.69 0.73
C SER A 101 5.33 -19.76 -0.41
N CYS A 102 6.48 -20.40 -0.19
CA CYS A 102 7.46 -20.71 -1.25
C CYS A 102 6.94 -21.75 -2.27
N LYS A 103 5.81 -22.41 -1.97
CA LYS A 103 5.10 -23.34 -2.85
C LYS A 103 3.63 -22.90 -2.91
N PRO A 104 3.32 -21.81 -3.63
CA PRO A 104 1.96 -21.30 -3.68
C PRO A 104 1.05 -22.26 -4.45
N ASN A 105 -0.21 -22.34 -4.04
CA ASN A 105 -1.28 -23.07 -4.74
C ASN A 105 -2.18 -22.16 -5.59
N VAL A 106 -1.92 -20.84 -5.58
CA VAL A 106 -2.69 -19.82 -6.31
C VAL A 106 -1.73 -18.84 -6.98
N ILE A 107 -2.06 -18.39 -8.19
CA ILE A 107 -1.35 -17.33 -8.93
C ILE A 107 -2.30 -16.15 -9.11
N CYS A 108 -1.87 -14.96 -8.69
CA CYS A 108 -2.60 -13.72 -8.94
C CYS A 108 -2.18 -13.12 -10.28
N LYS A 109 -3.13 -12.96 -11.22
CA LYS A 109 -2.91 -12.23 -12.48
C LYS A 109 -3.85 -11.04 -12.54
N PHE A 110 -3.30 -9.88 -12.87
CA PHE A 110 -4.08 -8.67 -13.14
C PHE A 110 -4.39 -8.65 -14.65
N ARG A 111 -5.67 -8.52 -15.00
CA ARG A 111 -6.14 -8.35 -16.38
C ARG A 111 -6.56 -6.92 -16.60
#